data_AF-A0A3B3Z4R2-F1
#
_entry.id   AF-A0A3B3Z4R2-F1
#
_cell.length_a   1.000
_cell.length_b   1.000
_cell.length_c   1.000
_cell.angle_alpha   90.00
_cell.angle_beta   90.00
_cell.angle_gamma   90.00
#
_symmetry.space_group_name_H-M   'P 1'
#
loop_
_entity.id
_entity.type
_entity.pdbx_description
1 polymer ?
#
loop_
_entity_poly.entity_id
_entity_poly.type
_entity_poly.pdbx_seq_one_letter_code
_entity_poly.pdbx_strand_id
1 'polypeptide(L)'
;MAETMDEKIKNYRTAPFDARFPNTNQTRNCFQNYLDFHRCNKALSTKGQDVAPCQWYQRVYKSLCPMGWVSIFNDSNKLIYFTQSLFRNT
;
A
#
# COMPACT_ATOMS: atom_id res chain seq x y z
N MET A 1 -12.76 15.89 -14.42
CA MET A 1 -11.76 15.15 -15.22
C MET A 1 -11.10 14.13 -14.31
N ALA A 2 -10.99 12.87 -14.73
CA ALA A 2 -10.18 11.91 -13.99
C ALA A 2 -8.72 12.19 -14.31
N GLU A 3 -7.96 12.68 -13.33
CA GLU A 3 -6.51 12.87 -13.48
C GLU A 3 -5.83 11.55 -13.84
N THR A 4 -4.87 11.62 -14.76
CA THR A 4 -4.05 10.47 -15.15
C THR A 4 -3.16 10.04 -13.98
N MET A 5 -2.77 8.76 -13.91
CA MET A 5 -1.94 8.25 -12.79
C MET A 5 -0.60 8.99 -12.69
N ASP A 6 -0.04 9.40 -13.82
CA ASP A 6 1.24 10.12 -13.87
C ASP A 6 1.14 11.52 -13.26
N GLU A 7 0.04 12.24 -13.52
CA GLU A 7 -0.23 13.54 -12.90
C GLU A 7 -0.38 13.42 -11.39
N LYS A 8 -1.08 12.37 -10.93
CA LYS A 8 -1.24 12.07 -9.50
C LYS A 8 0.09 11.79 -8.82
N ILE A 9 0.97 11.04 -9.47
CA ILE A 9 2.32 10.76 -8.97
C ILE A 9 3.16 12.05 -8.94
N LYS A 10 3.09 12.88 -9.99
CA LYS A 10 3.84 14.14 -10.08
C LYS A 10 3.42 15.15 -9.01
N ASN A 11 2.12 15.25 -8.73
CA ASN A 11 1.56 16.20 -7.76
C ASN A 11 1.40 15.60 -6.34
N TYR A 12 1.90 14.39 -6.10
CA TYR A 12 1.75 13.71 -4.81
C TYR A 12 2.46 14.48 -3.68
N ARG A 13 1.71 14.82 -2.63
CA ARG A 13 2.25 15.42 -1.39
C ARG A 13 2.15 14.47 -0.20
N THR A 14 0.97 13.88 -0.01
CA THR A 14 0.65 12.92 1.05
C THR A 14 -0.43 11.97 0.56
N ALA A 15 -0.67 10.90 1.31
CA ALA A 15 -1.74 9.96 1.01
C ALA A 15 -3.10 10.70 1.07
N PRO A 16 -3.94 10.62 0.01
CA PRO A 16 -5.26 11.22 0.03
C PRO A 16 -6.20 10.44 0.94
N PHE A 17 -7.35 11.03 1.26
CA PHE A 17 -8.43 10.33 1.94
C PHE A 17 -8.94 9.15 1.09
N ASP A 18 -9.05 7.97 1.71
CA ASP A 18 -9.58 6.77 1.10
C ASP A 18 -10.89 6.38 1.79
N ALA A 19 -12.00 6.51 1.06
CA ALA A 19 -13.34 6.22 1.57
C ALA A 19 -13.53 4.75 2.00
N ARG A 20 -12.66 3.82 1.58
CA ARG A 20 -12.65 2.43 2.05
C ARG A 20 -12.19 2.30 3.50
N PHE A 21 -11.44 3.28 3.99
CA PHE A 21 -10.87 3.33 5.33
C PHE A 21 -11.21 4.67 6.02
N PRO A 22 -12.50 4.95 6.30
CA PRO A 22 -12.94 6.26 6.79
C PRO A 22 -12.62 6.50 8.27
N ASN A 23 -12.32 5.45 9.03
CA ASN A 23 -12.13 5.52 10.48
C ASN A 23 -10.72 6.01 10.86
N THR A 24 -10.55 6.51 12.08
CA THR A 24 -9.24 6.95 12.61
C THR A 24 -8.17 5.86 12.57
N ASN A 25 -8.56 4.58 12.74
CA ASN A 25 -7.62 3.47 12.65
C ASN A 25 -7.26 3.16 11.19
N GLN A 26 -6.10 3.66 10.75
CA GLN A 26 -5.60 3.53 9.37
C GLN A 26 -4.73 2.28 9.14
N THR A 27 -4.71 1.33 10.08
CA THR A 27 -3.84 0.15 10.01
C THR A 27 -4.11 -0.69 8.76
N ARG A 28 -5.39 -0.90 8.42
CA ARG A 28 -5.78 -1.64 7.22
C ARG A 28 -5.46 -0.90 5.93
N ASN A 29 -5.53 0.44 5.94
CA ASN A 29 -5.17 1.27 4.79
C ASN A 29 -3.68 1.12 4.46
N CYS A 30 -2.83 1.26 5.47
CA CYS A 30 -1.38 1.02 5.34
C CYS A 30 -1.10 -0.40 4.80
N PHE A 31 -1.68 -1.42 5.44
CA PHE A 31 -1.41 -2.81 5.07
C PHE A 31 -1.90 -3.15 3.64
N GLN A 32 -3.08 -2.67 3.27
CA GLN A 32 -3.63 -2.90 1.93
C GLN A 32 -2.74 -2.27 0.86
N ASN A 33 -2.29 -1.03 1.02
CA ASN A 33 -1.41 -0.38 0.05
C ASN A 33 -0.03 -1.05 -0.04
N TYR A 34 0.50 -1.58 1.07
CA TYR A 34 1.72 -2.40 1.04
C TYR A 34 1.52 -3.64 0.16
N LEU A 35 0.43 -4.39 0.38
CA LEU A 35 0.12 -5.56 -0.44
C LEU A 35 -0.11 -5.21 -1.91
N ASP A 36 -0.83 -4.13 -2.19
CA ASP A 36 -1.15 -3.69 -3.55
C ASP A 36 0.12 -3.32 -4.32
N PHE A 37 1.09 -2.66 -3.68
CA PHE A 37 2.40 -2.39 -4.27
C PHE A 37 3.10 -3.68 -4.69
N HIS A 38 3.25 -4.65 -3.78
CA HIS A 38 3.97 -5.89 -4.07
C HIS A 38 3.24 -6.77 -5.08
N ARG A 39 1.90 -6.82 -5.05
CA ARG A 39 1.06 -7.53 -6.02
C ARG A 39 1.16 -6.91 -7.41
N CYS A 40 1.02 -5.59 -7.50
CA CYS A 40 1.13 -4.83 -8.74
C CYS A 40 2.53 -5.03 -9.35
N ASN A 41 3.58 -4.83 -8.54
CA ASN A 41 4.96 -4.93 -9.01
C ASN A 41 5.27 -6.34 -9.51
N LYS A 42 4.83 -7.38 -8.80
CA LYS A 42 4.97 -8.78 -9.23
C LYS A 42 4.21 -9.04 -10.54
N ALA A 43 2.95 -8.63 -10.62
CA ALA A 43 2.10 -8.88 -11.78
C ALA A 43 2.64 -8.23 -13.06
N LEU A 44 3.13 -6.98 -12.99
CA LEU A 44 3.69 -6.27 -14.14
C LEU A 44 5.10 -6.77 -14.48
N SER A 45 5.95 -7.03 -13.48
CA SER A 45 7.30 -7.57 -13.70
C SER A 45 7.27 -8.94 -14.37
N THR A 46 6.36 -9.84 -13.98
CA THR A 46 6.21 -11.16 -14.63
C THR A 46 5.76 -11.04 -16.09
N LYS A 47 5.03 -9.98 -16.44
CA LYS A 47 4.60 -9.71 -17.82
C LYS A 47 5.62 -8.89 -18.63
N GLY A 48 6.74 -8.49 -18.03
CA GLY A 48 7.71 -7.57 -18.65
C GLY A 48 7.13 -6.19 -18.97
N GLN A 49 6.11 -5.76 -18.22
CA GLN A 49 5.44 -4.47 -18.40
C GLN A 49 6.03 -3.39 -17.48
N ASP A 50 5.81 -2.12 -17.81
CA ASP A 50 6.25 -1.00 -16.99
C ASP A 50 5.58 -1.02 -15.60
N VAL A 51 6.40 -0.90 -14.56
CA VAL A 51 6.00 -0.90 -13.14
C VAL A 51 5.72 0.50 -12.60
N ALA A 52 5.90 1.55 -13.40
CA ALA A 52 5.60 2.93 -13.00
C ALA A 52 4.20 3.12 -12.37
N PRO A 53 3.12 2.47 -12.85
CA PRO A 53 1.80 2.60 -12.24
C PRO A 53 1.73 2.11 -10.78
N CYS A 54 2.59 1.16 -10.40
CA CYS A 54 2.64 0.64 -9.03
C CYS A 54 3.25 1.63 -8.03
N GLN A 55 3.98 2.65 -8.51
CA GLN A 55 4.64 3.64 -7.66
C GLN A 55 3.65 4.45 -6.82
N TRP A 56 2.41 4.59 -7.27
CA TRP A 56 1.34 5.20 -6.48
C TRP A 56 1.17 4.51 -5.12
N TYR A 57 0.96 3.19 -5.12
CA TYR A 57 0.83 2.40 -3.90
C TYR A 57 2.07 2.50 -3.03
N GLN A 58 3.25 2.57 -3.66
CA GLN A 58 4.51 2.73 -2.95
C GLN A 58 4.57 4.02 -2.14
N ARG A 59 4.14 5.13 -2.74
CA ARG A 59 4.11 6.43 -2.07
C ARG A 59 3.08 6.43 -0.94
N VAL A 60 1.89 5.88 -1.19
CA VAL A 60 0.81 5.82 -0.19
C VAL A 60 1.21 5.00 1.04
N TYR A 61 1.69 3.77 0.88
CA TYR A 61 2.05 2.97 2.06
C TYR A 61 3.26 3.58 2.79
N LYS A 62 4.21 4.20 2.10
CA LYS A 62 5.33 4.90 2.76
C LYS A 62 4.87 6.12 3.56
N SER A 63 3.79 6.81 3.15
CA SER A 63 3.21 7.92 3.90
C SER A 63 2.37 7.48 5.10
N LEU A 64 1.73 6.30 5.02
CA LEU A 64 0.81 5.82 6.06
C LEU A 64 1.46 4.87 7.07
N CYS A 65 2.39 4.02 6.63
CA CYS A 65 2.92 2.93 7.44
C CYS A 65 4.08 3.38 8.34
N PRO A 66 4.05 3.06 9.64
CA PRO A 66 5.25 3.13 10.47
C PRO A 66 6.38 2.27 9.89
N MET A 67 7.62 2.77 9.91
CA MET A 67 8.77 2.03 9.35
C MET A 67 8.95 0.64 10.00
N GLY A 68 8.69 0.52 11.30
CA GLY A 68 8.75 -0.75 12.02
C GLY A 68 7.77 -1.80 11.46
N TRP A 69 6.61 -1.39 10.97
CA TRP A 69 5.64 -2.30 10.35
C TRP A 69 6.11 -2.81 9.00
N VAL A 70 6.73 -1.95 8.18
CA VAL A 70 7.29 -2.38 6.88
C VAL A 70 8.34 -3.47 7.09
N SER A 71 9.18 -3.34 8.11
CA SER A 71 10.16 -4.38 8.48
C SER A 71 9.47 -5.69 8.88
N ILE A 72 8.38 -5.62 9.66
CA ILE A 72 7.55 -6.77 10.05
C ILE A 72 6.92 -7.42 8.81
N PHE A 73 6.42 -6.64 7.85
CA PHE A 73 5.73 -7.18 6.66
C PHE A 73 6.67 -7.88 5.68
N ASN A 74 7.95 -7.48 5.65
CA ASN A 74 8.97 -8.14 4.83
C ASN A 74 9.37 -9.52 5.37
N ASP A 75 9.13 -9.76 6.67
CA ASP A 75 9.38 -11.04 7.31
C ASP A 75 8.10 -11.90 7.23
N SER A 76 8.11 -12.92 6.38
CA SER A 76 6.95 -13.78 6.11
C SER A 76 6.33 -14.38 7.36
N ASN A 77 7.14 -14.75 8.36
CA ASN A 77 6.63 -15.31 9.61
C ASN A 77 5.87 -14.24 10.39
N LYS A 78 6.45 -13.05 10.53
CA LYS A 78 5.83 -11.92 11.23
C LYS A 78 4.61 -11.37 10.50
N LEU A 79 4.60 -11.42 9.18
CA LEU A 79 3.46 -11.04 8.34
C LEU A 79 2.23 -11.91 8.66
N ILE A 80 2.41 -13.22 8.82
CA ILE A 80 1.32 -14.15 9.20
C ILE A 80 0.74 -13.76 10.55
N TYR A 81 1.56 -13.47 11.56
CA TYR A 81 1.08 -13.03 12.86
C TYR A 81 0.36 -11.68 12.80
N PHE A 82 0.91 -10.73 12.03
CA PHE A 82 0.31 -9.41 11.85
C PHE A 82 -1.07 -9.50 11.20
N THR A 83 -1.21 -10.26 10.12
CA THR A 83 -2.50 -10.49 9.45
C THR A 83 -3.54 -11.10 10.38
N GLN A 84 -3.17 -12.14 11.15
CA GLN A 84 -4.07 -12.72 12.15
C GLN A 84 -4.56 -11.69 13.18
N SER A 85 -3.68 -10.80 13.64
CA SER A 85 -4.04 -9.73 14.58
C SER A 85 -4.99 -8.69 13.95
N LEU A 86 -4.78 -8.34 12.68
CA LEU A 86 -5.64 -7.39 11.95
C LEU A 86 -7.06 -7.89 11.69
N PHE A 87 -7.22 -9.19 11.43
CA PHE A 87 -8.52 -9.78 11.13
C PHE A 87 -9.27 -10.26 12.39
N ARG A 88 -8.59 -10.43 13.53
CA ARG A 88 -9.23 -10.78 14.81
C ARG A 88 -10.03 -9.62 15.45
N ASN A 89 -9.74 -8.37 15.09
CA ASN A 89 -10.43 -7.19 15.63
C ASN A 89 -11.51 -6.63 14.66
N THR A 90 -12.15 -7.50 13.88
CA THR A 90 -13.33 -7.16 13.07
C THR A 90 -14.52 -8.03 13.37
#